data_AF-A0AAN8GM87-F1
#
_entry.id   AF-A0AAN8GM87-F1
#
_cell.length_a   1.000
_cell.length_b   1.000
_cell.length_c   1.000
_cell.angle_alpha   90.00
_cell.angle_beta   90.00
_cell.angle_gamma   90.00
#
_symmetry.space_group_name_H-M   'P 1'
#
loop_
_entity.id
_entity.type
_entity.pdbx_description
1 polymer ?
#
loop_
_entity_poly.entity_id
_entity_poly.type
_entity_poly.pdbx_seq_one_letter_code
_entity_poly.pdbx_strand_id
1 'polypeptide(L)'
;MAFTIFSRLTSLNLQIKGPQTAFRALCSGCSLSVEHDRQNRRFTVTPGSGAGGHAECAVLHYTFIGEKEVDLVSTYVPDTFRGQGVAALLSQAAMDFLVEEHLKAHISCWYIKKYIKDHPMKTYKELVIP
;
A
#
# COMPACT_ATOMS: atom_id res chain seq x y z
N MET A 1 -10.52 11.38 64.80
CA MET A 1 -9.52 10.33 65.06
C MET A 1 -9.83 9.16 64.12
N ALA A 2 -8.97 8.95 63.10
CA ALA A 2 -8.86 7.77 62.22
C ALA A 2 -10.11 7.45 61.34
N PHE A 3 -10.04 6.95 60.08
CA PHE A 3 -9.14 6.00 59.44
C PHE A 3 -9.09 6.20 57.91
N THR A 4 -7.87 6.19 57.37
CA THR A 4 -7.37 5.48 56.17
C THR A 4 -8.16 5.42 54.85
N ILE A 5 -7.55 6.05 53.83
CA ILE A 5 -7.07 5.46 52.55
C ILE A 5 -8.02 4.49 51.83
N PHE A 6 -8.55 4.90 50.68
CA PHE A 6 -8.78 4.01 49.55
C PHE A 6 -8.43 4.70 48.21
N SER A 7 -7.32 4.23 47.65
CA SER A 7 -7.11 3.84 46.25
C SER A 7 -7.59 4.76 45.14
N ARG A 8 -6.62 5.48 44.54
CA ARG A 8 -6.73 6.01 43.18
C ARG A 8 -6.67 4.85 42.18
N LEU A 9 -7.78 4.56 41.52
CA LEU A 9 -7.81 3.73 40.32
C LEU A 9 -7.99 4.64 39.11
N THR A 10 -6.85 4.88 38.45
CA THR A 10 -6.72 5.37 37.08
C THR A 10 -7.41 4.40 36.14
N SER A 11 -8.54 4.80 35.57
CA SER A 11 -9.15 4.11 34.44
C SER A 11 -8.86 4.94 33.18
N LEU A 12 -7.71 4.69 32.55
CA LEU A 12 -7.45 5.22 31.21
C LEU A 12 -8.03 4.24 30.18
N ASN A 13 -8.92 4.79 29.37
CA ASN A 13 -9.61 4.16 28.26
C ASN A 13 -8.61 3.48 27.31
N LEU A 14 -8.78 2.17 27.15
CA LEU A 14 -8.07 1.33 26.18
C LEU A 14 -8.49 1.76 24.76
N GLN A 15 -7.60 2.44 24.06
CA GLN A 15 -7.83 2.85 22.67
C GLN A 15 -7.73 1.62 21.76
N ILE A 16 -8.88 1.06 21.40
CA ILE A 16 -9.02 0.00 20.39
C ILE A 16 -8.77 0.64 19.02
N LYS A 17 -7.57 0.47 18.48
CA LYS A 17 -7.26 0.73 17.06
C LYS A 17 -7.12 -0.62 16.39
N GLY A 18 -8.06 -0.94 15.51
CA GLY A 18 -8.19 -2.26 14.85
C GLY A 18 -6.95 -2.69 14.06
N PRO A 19 -6.90 -3.97 13.63
CA PRO A 19 -5.77 -4.49 12.89
C PRO A 19 -5.82 -3.92 11.47
N GLN A 20 -4.95 -2.97 11.18
CA GLN A 20 -4.65 -2.57 9.82
C GLN A 20 -3.70 -3.63 9.28
N THR A 21 -4.21 -4.53 8.44
CA THR A 21 -3.47 -5.62 7.82
C THR A 21 -2.45 -5.04 6.82
N ALA A 22 -1.30 -4.60 7.34
CA ALA A 22 -0.13 -4.31 6.53
C ALA A 22 0.54 -5.64 6.18
N PHE A 23 0.31 -6.15 4.97
CA PHE A 23 1.06 -7.29 4.45
C PHE A 23 2.52 -6.87 4.27
N ARG A 24 3.38 -7.30 5.20
CA ARG A 24 4.84 -7.13 5.12
C ARG A 24 5.48 -8.36 4.48
N ALA A 25 5.87 -8.24 3.21
CA ALA A 25 6.81 -9.17 2.60
C ALA A 25 8.24 -8.77 3.01
N LEU A 26 8.97 -9.66 3.70
CA LEU A 26 10.34 -9.42 4.17
C LEU A 26 11.34 -10.18 3.28
N CYS A 27 12.13 -9.47 2.48
CA CYS A 27 13.34 -9.99 1.84
C CYS A 27 14.56 -9.24 2.42
N SER A 28 15.58 -9.98 2.87
CA SER A 28 16.80 -9.43 3.47
C SER A 28 17.63 -8.66 2.44
N GLY A 29 17.77 -7.35 2.63
CA GLY A 29 18.72 -6.50 1.89
C GLY A 29 18.40 -5.01 1.95
N CYS A 30 17.12 -4.64 1.91
CA CYS A 30 16.60 -3.29 2.17
C CYS A 30 15.10 -3.48 2.43
N SER A 31 14.60 -3.09 3.61
CA SER A 31 13.18 -3.28 3.94
C SER A 31 12.30 -2.22 3.26
N LEU A 32 12.20 -2.27 1.92
CA LEU A 32 11.24 -1.48 1.16
C LEU A 32 9.86 -2.10 1.37
N SER A 33 9.01 -1.40 2.12
CA SER A 33 7.63 -1.81 2.37
C SER A 33 6.69 -0.93 1.56
N VAL A 34 5.67 -1.54 0.95
CA VAL A 34 4.54 -0.77 0.40
C VAL A 34 3.56 -0.48 1.51
N GLU A 35 3.13 0.77 1.57
CA GLU A 35 2.01 1.20 2.36
C GLU A 35 0.82 1.46 1.42
N HIS A 36 -0.33 0.90 1.75
CA HIS A 36 -1.58 1.13 1.01
C HIS A 36 -2.44 2.15 1.76
N ASP A 37 -2.48 3.37 1.22
CA ASP A 37 -3.32 4.45 1.71
C ASP A 37 -4.63 4.47 0.92
N ARG A 38 -5.63 3.74 1.45
CA ARG A 38 -6.97 3.63 0.84
C ARG A 38 -7.71 4.95 0.76
N GLN A 39 -7.50 5.85 1.72
CA GLN A 39 -8.20 7.13 1.77
C GLN A 39 -7.77 8.04 0.62
N ASN A 40 -6.46 8.09 0.37
CA ASN A 40 -5.90 8.84 -0.75
C ASN A 40 -5.74 8.02 -2.03
N ARG A 41 -6.20 6.77 -2.02
CA ARG A 41 -6.19 5.82 -3.15
C ARG A 41 -4.82 5.73 -3.79
N ARG A 42 -3.82 5.43 -2.96
CA ARG A 42 -2.44 5.32 -3.41
C ARG A 42 -1.68 4.22 -2.67
N PHE A 43 -0.69 3.69 -3.36
CA PHE A 43 0.33 2.82 -2.79
C PHE A 43 1.63 3.60 -2.75
N THR A 44 2.34 3.59 -1.64
CA THR A 44 3.59 4.34 -1.48
C THR A 44 4.71 3.45 -0.96
N VAL A 45 5.92 3.69 -1.46
CA VAL A 45 7.15 3.12 -0.89
C VAL A 45 8.03 4.26 -0.41
N THR A 46 8.37 4.20 0.87
CA THR A 46 9.24 5.16 1.54
C THR A 46 10.61 4.51 1.74
N PRO A 47 11.74 5.24 1.58
CA PRO A 47 13.05 4.66 1.82
C PRO A 47 13.18 4.33 3.31
N GLY A 48 13.73 3.15 3.62
CA GLY A 48 14.00 2.75 5.00
C GLY A 48 15.06 3.65 5.63
N SER A 49 14.67 4.36 6.70
CA SER A 49 15.52 5.11 7.65
C SER A 49 15.87 6.57 7.32
N GLY A 50 15.06 7.48 7.86
CA GLY A 50 15.51 8.26 9.02
C GLY A 50 16.32 9.56 8.82
N ALA A 51 16.37 10.16 7.64
CA ALA A 51 16.96 11.50 7.47
C ALA A 51 15.85 12.54 7.25
N GLY A 52 15.77 13.54 8.12
CA GLY A 52 14.77 14.62 8.12
C GLY A 52 14.91 15.60 6.94
N GLY A 53 14.80 15.08 5.72
CA GLY A 53 14.63 15.84 4.49
C GLY A 53 13.32 15.43 3.80
N HIS A 54 12.85 16.26 2.87
CA HIS A 54 11.71 15.96 2.00
C HIS A 54 12.04 14.75 1.11
N ALA A 55 11.98 13.54 1.68
CA ALA A 55 12.27 12.31 0.95
C ALA A 55 11.13 12.10 -0.05
N GLU A 56 11.46 12.14 -1.34
CA GLU A 56 10.53 11.77 -2.38
C GLU A 56 10.19 10.28 -2.23
N CYS A 57 8.90 9.95 -2.20
CA CYS A 57 8.42 8.58 -2.14
C CYS A 57 7.99 8.10 -3.53
N ALA A 58 8.16 6.81 -3.80
CA ALA A 58 7.53 6.20 -4.96
C ALA A 58 6.04 6.03 -4.69
N VAL A 59 5.20 6.29 -5.68
CA VAL A 59 3.74 6.28 -5.53
C VAL A 59 3.05 5.68 -6.75
N LEU A 60 2.01 4.88 -6.51
CA LEU A 60 1.05 4.43 -7.52
C LEU A 60 -0.33 4.96 -7.13
N HIS A 61 -1.01 5.61 -8.07
CA HIS A 61 -2.35 6.14 -7.88
C HIS A 61 -3.40 5.29 -8.58
N TYR A 62 -4.55 5.14 -7.93
CA TYR A 62 -5.74 4.55 -8.53
C TYR A 62 -6.99 5.37 -8.21
N THR A 63 -8.04 5.15 -8.99
CA THR A 63 -9.35 5.76 -8.79
C THR A 63 -10.44 4.71 -8.89
N PHE A 64 -11.57 4.93 -8.22
CA PHE A 64 -12.76 4.10 -8.46
C PHE A 64 -13.52 4.69 -9.65
N ILE A 65 -13.83 3.86 -10.63
CA ILE A 65 -14.63 4.22 -11.81
C ILE A 65 -16.03 3.57 -11.76
N GLY A 66 -16.25 2.65 -10.82
CA GLY A 66 -17.54 2.02 -10.53
C GLY A 66 -17.54 1.37 -9.13
N GLU A 67 -18.61 0.66 -8.78
CA GLU A 67 -18.75 0.04 -7.45
C GLU A 67 -17.69 -1.03 -7.15
N LYS A 68 -17.26 -1.78 -8.16
CA LYS A 68 -16.23 -2.83 -8.07
C LYS A 68 -15.17 -2.70 -9.15
N GLU A 69 -15.00 -1.48 -9.65
CA GLU A 69 -14.13 -1.19 -10.78
C GLU A 69 -13.21 -0.02 -10.42
N VAL A 70 -11.92 -0.23 -10.63
CA VAL A 70 -10.90 0.79 -10.42
C VAL A 70 -10.11 1.05 -11.69
N ASP A 71 -9.52 2.23 -11.80
CA ASP A 71 -8.51 2.53 -12.81
C ASP A 71 -7.15 2.69 -12.14
N LEU A 72 -6.15 1.93 -12.59
CA LEU A 72 -4.77 2.11 -12.17
C LEU A 72 -4.13 3.19 -13.05
N VAL A 73 -4.14 4.42 -12.54
CA VAL A 73 -3.93 5.65 -13.33
C VAL A 73 -2.45 5.89 -13.64
N SER A 74 -1.61 5.93 -12.61
CA SER A 74 -0.21 6.33 -12.78
C SER A 74 0.70 5.71 -11.74
N THR A 75 1.97 5.60 -12.10
CA THR A 75 3.05 5.20 -11.20
C THR A 75 4.19 6.20 -11.37
N TYR A 76 4.66 6.74 -10.26
CA TYR A 76 5.82 7.62 -10.19
C TYR A 76 6.86 7.00 -9.26
N VAL A 77 8.09 6.88 -9.75
CA VAL A 77 9.22 6.36 -8.98
C VAL A 77 10.35 7.37 -9.09
N PRO A 78 10.74 8.03 -7.99
CA PRO A 78 11.85 8.96 -8.00
C PRO A 78 13.16 8.25 -8.34
N ASP A 79 14.13 9.02 -8.82
CA ASP A 79 15.40 8.51 -9.33
C ASP A 79 16.20 7.74 -8.28
N THR A 80 16.04 8.11 -7.01
CA THR A 80 16.61 7.44 -5.83
C THR A 80 16.21 5.97 -5.69
N PHE A 81 15.09 5.56 -6.28
CA PHE A 81 14.58 4.19 -6.26
C PHE A 81 14.78 3.41 -7.56
N ARG A 82 15.39 4.04 -8.58
CA ARG A 82 15.66 3.34 -9.85
C ARG A 82 16.62 2.17 -9.64
N GLY A 83 16.42 1.11 -10.41
CA GLY A 83 17.21 -0.14 -10.31
C GLY A 83 16.85 -1.05 -9.14
N GLN A 84 15.94 -0.63 -8.25
CA GLN A 84 15.56 -1.41 -7.05
C GLN A 84 14.23 -2.18 -7.22
N GLY A 85 13.63 -2.15 -8.41
CA GLY A 85 12.37 -2.86 -8.67
C GLY A 85 11.12 -2.25 -8.01
N VAL A 86 11.19 -1.02 -7.50
CA VAL A 86 10.08 -0.39 -6.75
C VAL A 86 8.80 -0.25 -7.55
N ALA A 87 8.89 0.07 -8.84
CA ALA A 87 7.73 0.17 -9.71
C ALA A 87 6.99 -1.18 -9.87
N ALA A 88 7.74 -2.28 -9.97
CA ALA A 88 7.19 -3.64 -10.03
C ALA A 88 6.54 -4.01 -8.68
N LEU A 89 7.18 -3.64 -7.57
CA LEU A 89 6.69 -3.90 -6.23
C LEU A 89 5.37 -3.15 -5.95
N LEU A 90 5.28 -1.87 -6.34
CA LEU A 90 4.04 -1.10 -6.31
C LEU A 90 2.95 -1.73 -7.20
N SER A 91 3.31 -2.16 -8.41
CA SER A 91 2.37 -2.79 -9.34
C SER A 91 1.83 -4.10 -8.78
N GLN A 92 2.69 -4.93 -8.18
CA GLN A 92 2.28 -6.16 -7.52
C GLN A 92 1.29 -5.89 -6.40
N ALA A 93 1.61 -4.97 -5.48
CA ALA A 93 0.71 -4.61 -4.37
C ALA A 93 -0.65 -4.10 -4.87
N ALA A 94 -0.67 -3.31 -5.95
CA ALA A 94 -1.90 -2.85 -6.56
C ALA A 94 -2.72 -4.01 -7.14
N MET A 95 -2.09 -4.97 -7.81
CA MET A 95 -2.79 -6.13 -8.37
C MET A 95 -3.28 -7.08 -7.28
N ASP A 96 -2.51 -7.29 -6.21
CA ASP A 96 -2.90 -8.13 -5.08
C ASP A 96 -4.13 -7.55 -4.38
N PHE A 97 -4.20 -6.22 -4.22
CA PHE A 97 -5.38 -5.53 -3.72
C PHE A 97 -6.64 -5.81 -4.58
N LEU A 98 -6.50 -5.88 -5.91
CA LEU A 98 -7.64 -6.23 -6.78
C LEU A 98 -8.13 -7.66 -6.54
N VAL A 99 -7.21 -8.59 -6.32
CA VAL A 99 -7.53 -9.99 -6.06
C VAL A 99 -8.24 -10.12 -4.70
N GLU A 100 -7.69 -9.50 -3.66
CA GLU A 100 -8.21 -9.57 -2.29
C GLU A 100 -9.61 -8.98 -2.16
N GLU A 101 -9.87 -7.87 -2.83
CA GLU A 101 -11.16 -7.16 -2.76
C GLU A 101 -12.13 -7.59 -3.89
N HIS A 102 -11.73 -8.53 -4.74
CA HIS A 102 -12.50 -8.99 -5.90
C HIS A 102 -12.91 -7.84 -6.84
N LEU A 103 -11.99 -6.91 -7.10
CA LEU A 103 -12.17 -5.75 -7.96
C LEU A 103 -11.71 -6.05 -9.38
N LYS A 104 -12.39 -5.43 -10.35
CA LYS A 104 -11.89 -5.34 -11.72
C LYS A 104 -11.11 -4.05 -11.91
N ALA A 105 -10.12 -4.07 -12.79
CA ALA A 105 -9.30 -2.91 -13.06
C ALA A 105 -9.25 -2.56 -14.54
N HIS A 106 -9.55 -1.31 -14.87
CA HIS A 106 -9.00 -0.66 -16.04
C HIS A 106 -7.55 -0.26 -15.74
N ILE A 107 -6.68 -0.32 -16.76
CA ILE A 107 -5.27 0.01 -16.61
C ILE A 107 -4.96 1.19 -17.52
N SER A 108 -5.02 2.42 -17.02
CA SER A 108 -4.57 3.59 -17.78
C SER A 108 -3.04 3.73 -17.81
N CYS A 109 -2.34 3.30 -16.76
CA CYS A 109 -0.90 3.43 -16.66
C CYS A 109 -0.15 2.52 -17.64
N TRP A 110 0.67 3.11 -18.51
CA TRP A 110 1.50 2.37 -19.48
C TRP A 110 2.46 1.37 -18.81
N TYR A 111 3.03 1.73 -17.65
CA TYR A 111 3.99 0.89 -16.95
C TYR A 111 3.32 -0.38 -16.42
N ILE A 112 2.12 -0.24 -15.85
CA ILE A 112 1.38 -1.39 -15.31
C ILE A 112 0.92 -2.30 -16.44
N LYS A 113 0.49 -1.76 -17.60
CA LYS A 113 0.23 -2.57 -18.80
C LYS A 113 1.45 -3.40 -19.19
N LYS A 114 2.62 -2.78 -19.19
CA LYS A 114 3.89 -3.47 -19.47
C LYS A 114 4.19 -4.53 -18.41
N TYR A 115 4.04 -4.20 -17.12
CA TYR A 115 4.27 -5.11 -16.01
C TYR A 115 3.43 -6.40 -16.12
N ILE A 116 2.13 -6.26 -16.41
CA ILE A 116 1.22 -7.40 -16.60
C ILE A 116 1.60 -8.24 -17.83
N LYS A 117 2.04 -7.59 -18.91
CA LYS A 117 2.53 -8.28 -20.11
C LYS A 117 3.80 -9.09 -19.82
N ASP A 118 4.72 -8.52 -19.04
CA ASP A 118 5.99 -9.14 -18.68
C ASP A 118 5.82 -10.22 -17.59
N HIS A 119 4.74 -10.15 -16.78
CA HIS A 119 4.39 -11.11 -15.73
C HIS A 119 2.97 -11.66 -15.91
N PRO A 120 2.75 -12.54 -16.91
CA PRO A 120 1.41 -13.03 -17.23
C PRO A 120 0.93 -14.05 -16.19
N MET A 121 0.23 -13.59 -15.16
CA MET A 121 -0.54 -14.46 -14.27
C MET A 121 -1.98 -14.62 -14.78
N LYS A 122 -2.56 -15.82 -14.61
CA LYS A 122 -3.96 -16.09 -15.03
C LYS A 122 -4.94 -15.15 -14.32
N THR A 123 -4.79 -14.99 -13.02
CA THR A 123 -5.66 -14.15 -12.18
C THR A 123 -5.70 -12.70 -12.67
N TYR A 124 -4.56 -12.12 -13.03
CA TYR A 124 -4.50 -10.72 -13.48
C TYR A 124 -5.29 -10.49 -14.77
N LYS A 125 -5.30 -11.46 -15.70
CA LYS A 125 -6.05 -11.34 -16.96
C LYS A 125 -7.56 -11.35 -16.75
N GLU A 126 -8.04 -12.01 -15.70
CA GLU A 126 -9.48 -12.08 -15.39
C GLU A 126 -9.99 -10.81 -14.70
N LEU A 127 -9.09 -10.07 -14.04
CA LEU A 127 -9.41 -8.82 -13.34
C LEU A 127 -9.32 -7.59 -14.25
N VAL A 128 -8.48 -7.65 -15.30
CA VAL A 128 -8.28 -6.50 -16.20
C VAL A 128 -9.43 -6.36 -17.19
N ILE A 129 -10.07 -5.20 -17.16
CA ILE A 129 -11.08 -4.79 -18.13
C ILE A 129 -10.36 -4.32 -19.41
N PRO A 130 -10.76 -4.82 -20.59
CA PRO A 130 -10.14 -4.46 -21.87
C PRO A 130 -10.34 -2.99 -22.28
#